data_AF-F9EKE8-F1
#
_entry.id   AF-F9EKE8-F1
#
_cell.length_a   1.000
_cell.length_b   1.000
_cell.length_c   1.000
_cell.angle_alpha   90.00
_cell.angle_beta   90.00
_cell.angle_gamma   90.00
#
_symmetry.space_group_name_H-M   'P 1'
#
loop_
_entity.id
_entity.type
_entity.pdbx_description
1 polymer ?
#
loop_
_entity_poly.entity_id
_entity_poly.type
_entity_poly.pdbx_seq_one_letter_code
_entity_poly.pdbx_strand_id
1 'polypeptide(L)' 'MNKLDELIKELCPNGVEYKELGEIAKVTIGEFVHKDKQSENAEYPVYNGGISNTGYYDEYNEEKIK' A
#
# COMPACT_ATOMS: atom_id res chain seq x y z
N MET A 1 -6.24 19.71 -21.94
CA MET A 1 -5.97 19.51 -20.50
C MET A 1 -6.60 18.19 -20.11
N ASN A 2 -5.89 17.33 -19.38
CA ASN A 2 -6.46 16.09 -18.85
C ASN A 2 -7.10 16.37 -17.47
N LYS A 3 -7.83 15.39 -16.92
CA LYS A 3 -8.49 15.52 -15.61
C LYS A 3 -7.51 15.80 -14.46
N LEU A 4 -6.29 15.28 -14.51
CA LEU A 4 -5.26 15.55 -13.50
C LEU A 4 -4.83 17.02 -13.55
N ASP A 5 -4.61 17.58 -14.74
CA ASP A 5 -4.24 18.99 -14.91
C ASP A 5 -5.33 19.93 -14.36
N GLU A 6 -6.61 19.59 -14.58
CA GLU A 6 -7.76 20.33 -14.04
C GLU A 6 -7.78 20.31 -12.50
N LEU A 7 -7.59 19.12 -11.91
CA LEU A 7 -7.55 18.95 -10.46
C LEU A 7 -6.35 19.65 -9.81
N ILE A 8 -5.17 19.62 -10.45
CA ILE A 8 -4.00 20.36 -9.96
C ILE A 8 -4.30 21.85 -9.95
N LYS A 9 -4.91 22.39 -11.00
CA LYS A 9 -5.26 23.81 -11.06
C LYS A 9 -6.30 24.22 -9.99
N GLU A 10 -7.29 23.36 -9.74
CA GLU A 10 -8.35 23.61 -8.76
C GLU A 10 -7.85 23.47 -7.31
N LEU A 11 -7.13 22.39 -7.00
CA LEU A 11 -6.79 22.01 -5.63
C LEU A 11 -5.38 22.46 -5.20
N CYS A 12 -4.48 22.68 -6.16
CA CYS A 12 -3.10 23.07 -5.93
C CYS A 12 -2.76 24.35 -6.73
N PRO A 13 -3.35 25.52 -6.41
CA PRO A 13 -3.21 26.75 -7.21
C PRO A 13 -1.77 27.28 -7.29
N ASN A 14 -0.89 26.85 -6.40
CA ASN A 14 0.55 27.17 -6.40
C ASN A 14 1.40 26.13 -7.17
N GLY A 15 0.77 25.15 -7.82
CA GLY A 15 1.44 24.03 -8.49
C GLY A 15 1.78 22.87 -7.56
N VAL A 16 2.48 21.89 -8.13
CA VAL A 16 2.97 20.67 -7.43
C VAL A 16 4.40 20.38 -7.85
N GLU A 17 5.13 19.67 -7.00
CA GLU A 17 6.46 19.12 -7.32
C GLU A 17 6.33 17.64 -7.68
N TYR A 18 7.15 17.18 -8.64
CA TYR A 18 7.28 15.76 -8.96
C TYR A 18 8.51 15.20 -8.27
N LYS A 19 8.32 14.16 -7.47
CA LYS A 19 9.39 13.44 -6.76
C LYS A 19 9.37 11.97 -7.12
N GLU A 20 10.53 11.33 -7.08
CA GLU A 20 10.59 9.88 -7.16
C GLU A 20 10.07 9.27 -5.86
N LEU A 21 9.35 8.15 -5.93
CA LEU A 21 8.78 7.51 -4.73
C LEU A 21 9.88 7.17 -3.70
N GLY A 22 11.06 6.78 -4.17
CA GLY A 22 12.21 6.46 -3.31
C GLY A 22 12.75 7.64 -2.50
N GLU A 23 12.41 8.89 -2.86
CA GLU A 23 12.82 10.09 -2.12
C GLU A 23 11.94 10.34 -0.88
N ILE A 24 10.70 9.85 -0.90
CA ILE A 24 9.69 10.12 0.15
C ILE A 24 9.19 8.86 0.86
N ALA A 25 9.44 7.67 0.30
CA ALA A 25 8.99 6.41 0.85
C ALA A 25 10.00 5.30 0.58
N LYS A 26 10.15 4.40 1.56
CA LYS A 26 10.84 3.13 1.33
C LYS A 26 9.84 2.13 0.75
N VAL A 27 10.16 1.61 -0.44
CA VAL A 27 9.37 0.56 -1.08
C VAL A 27 9.92 -0.79 -0.63
N THR A 28 9.09 -1.59 0.03
CA THR A 28 9.42 -2.97 0.43
C THR A 28 8.40 -3.96 -0.12
N ILE A 29 8.78 -5.23 -0.09
CA ILE A 29 7.88 -6.35 -0.34
C ILE A 29 7.87 -7.24 0.90
N GLY A 30 6.70 -7.74 1.26
CA GLY A 30 6.57 -8.79 2.27
C GLY A 30 6.71 -10.19 1.66
N GLU A 31 6.60 -11.19 2.50
CA GLU A 31 6.54 -12.60 2.14
C GLU A 31 5.10 -13.03 1.78
N PHE A 32 4.98 -14.06 0.96
CA PHE A 32 3.68 -14.61 0.57
C PHE A 32 3.06 -15.43 1.71
N VAL A 33 1.97 -14.93 2.30
CA VAL A 33 1.25 -15.62 3.39
C VAL A 33 0.38 -16.75 2.82
N HIS A 34 0.77 -17.99 3.12
CA HIS A 34 0.04 -19.17 2.67
C HIS A 34 -1.32 -19.30 3.38
N LYS A 35 -2.33 -19.88 2.70
CA LYS A 35 -3.70 -19.99 3.24
C LYS A 35 -3.80 -20.86 4.49
N ASP A 36 -2.96 -21.87 4.63
CA ASP A 36 -2.89 -22.74 5.79
C ASP A 36 -2.36 -22.05 7.05
N LYS A 37 -1.75 -20.87 6.90
CA LYS A 37 -1.36 -19.98 8.00
C LYS A 37 -2.42 -18.94 8.36
N GLN A 38 -3.54 -18.89 7.62
CA GLN A 38 -4.59 -17.90 7.83
C GLN A 38 -5.72 -18.46 8.70
N SER A 39 -6.38 -17.57 9.45
CA SER A 39 -7.48 -17.90 10.36
C SER A 39 -8.54 -16.83 10.29
N GLU A 40 -9.83 -17.19 10.35
CA GLU A 40 -10.93 -16.20 10.40
C GLU A 40 -10.94 -15.38 11.69
N ASN A 41 -10.29 -15.88 12.75
CA ASN A 41 -10.20 -15.21 14.06
C ASN A 41 -8.93 -14.36 14.22
N ALA A 42 -8.07 -14.31 13.20
CA ALA A 42 -6.83 -13.54 13.27
C ALA A 42 -7.07 -12.04 13.06
N GLU A 43 -6.15 -11.21 13.54
CA GLU A 43 -6.36 -9.76 13.62
C GLU A 43 -6.13 -9.03 12.29
N TYR A 44 -5.09 -9.38 11.53
CA TYR A 44 -4.63 -8.54 10.42
C TYR A 44 -5.06 -9.09 9.04
N PRO A 45 -5.67 -8.27 8.17
CA PRO A 45 -6.10 -8.72 6.85
C PRO A 45 -4.89 -8.94 5.92
N VAL A 46 -4.90 -10.06 5.20
CA VAL A 46 -3.88 -10.38 4.19
C VAL A 46 -4.23 -9.75 2.86
N TYR A 47 -3.42 -8.78 2.41
CA TYR A 47 -3.50 -8.16 1.10
C TYR A 47 -2.34 -8.60 0.21
N ASN A 48 -2.67 -9.08 -1.00
CA ASN A 48 -1.73 -9.48 -2.05
C ASN A 48 -2.01 -8.65 -3.32
N GLY A 49 -2.05 -9.27 -4.51
CA GLY A 49 -2.34 -8.58 -5.77
C GLY A 49 -3.81 -8.21 -6.03
N GLY A 50 -4.72 -8.51 -5.10
CA GLY A 50 -6.15 -8.20 -5.21
C GLY A 50 -6.55 -6.94 -4.44
N ILE A 51 -7.72 -6.38 -4.76
CA ILE A 51 -8.29 -5.20 -4.07
C ILE A 51 -8.99 -5.53 -2.75
N SER A 52 -9.27 -6.82 -2.50
CA SER A 52 -9.88 -7.32 -1.27
C SER A 52 -8.93 -8.26 -0.55
N ASN A 53 -9.06 -8.37 0.77
CA ASN A 53 -8.26 -9.32 1.54
C ASN A 53 -8.61 -10.77 1.18
N THR A 54 -7.65 -11.68 1.37
CA THR A 54 -7.84 -13.13 1.11
C THR A 54 -8.07 -13.96 2.38
N GLY A 55 -8.08 -13.31 3.55
CA GLY A 55 -8.17 -13.91 4.88
C GLY A 55 -7.41 -13.06 5.91
N TYR A 56 -7.21 -13.59 7.11
CA TYR A 56 -6.52 -12.89 8.21
C TYR A 56 -5.34 -13.69 8.75
N TYR A 57 -4.36 -12.98 9.31
CA TYR A 57 -3.11 -13.51 9.83
C TYR A 57 -2.71 -12.76 11.10
N ASP A 58 -2.05 -13.45 12.05
CA ASP A 58 -1.68 -12.88 13.35
C ASP A 58 -0.27 -12.29 13.39
N GLU A 59 0.52 -12.49 12.33
CA GLU A 59 1.90 -12.02 12.25
C GLU A 59 2.09 -11.01 11.11
N TYR A 60 3.22 -10.30 11.14
CA TYR A 60 3.68 -9.49 10.02
C TYR A 60 4.36 -10.39 8.97
N ASN A 61 4.18 -10.07 7.69
CA ASN A 61 4.89 -10.75 6.60
C ASN A 61 6.09 -9.94 6.10
N GLU A 62 6.43 -8.83 6.74
CA GLU A 62 7.62 -8.03 6.44
C GLU A 62 8.29 -7.66 7.76
N GLU A 63 9.60 -7.93 7.87
CA GLU A 63 10.34 -7.57 9.08
C GLU A 63 10.27 -6.07 9.30
N LYS A 64 9.88 -5.64 10.52
CA LYS A 64 9.99 -4.23 10.93
C LYS A 64 11.43 -3.76 10.68
N ILE A 65 11.60 -2.96 9.64
CA ILE A 65 12.84 -2.26 9.38
C ILE A 65 13.17 -1.45 10.64
N LYS A 66 14.27 -1.80 11.31
CA LYS A 66 14.86 -1.00 12.38
C LYS A 66 15.42 0.31 11.84
#